data_AF-A0A418VBH7-F1
#
_entry.id   AF-A0A418VBH7-F1
#
_cell.length_a   1.000
_cell.length_b   1.000
_cell.length_c   1.000
_cell.angle_alpha   90.00
_cell.angle_beta   90.00
_cell.angle_gamma   90.00
#
_symmetry.space_group_name_H-M   'P 1'
#
loop_
_entity.id
_entity.type
_entity.pdbx_description
1 polymer ?
#
loop_
_entity_poly.entity_id
_entity_poly.type
_entity_poly.pdbx_seq_one_letter_code
_entity_poly.pdbx_strand_id
1 'polypeptide(L)'
;MTTTVKSRLSLAVVALGTALLAGCTATGPSNLRVHEVALSGGANQRIAWVYGTLSGPSSSLKLNGNTLEVRPQVQDDLSTPGSLSVNGKATYQVSTASSAQKLSVTQDAAGRFNLTAMNSASLLAVYYTDGTNWWKLNGISGTVSATPSTGLRGAGQLTDDEGDALARALDGQGSLAVAVLNENPTPLSVEPKPTEHRMTSLYVLPGIRTTTGGTTGTVTMNPGSSNTGNSRPSAPAAGFTEVARGANARVDDPTVRIATTTAELGEIYRLAYGNQSSPPTPTPLNNETAVAVFIGQRTTGGYGVRVERVVASGGTLNVTVAIQAPQAGMITTQALTSPWVLVKVPGVFTQVNVVDMAGQPLP
;
A
#
# COMPACT_ATOMS: atom_id res chain seq x y z
N MET A 1 -71.83 18.06 -67.56
CA MET A 1 -71.58 17.22 -66.38
C MET A 1 -70.27 16.50 -66.60
N THR A 2 -69.15 17.09 -66.16
CA THR A 2 -68.34 16.61 -65.02
C THR A 2 -67.93 15.14 -65.16
N THR A 3 -66.65 14.85 -65.39
CA THR A 3 -65.75 14.22 -64.40
C THR A 3 -64.31 14.20 -64.93
N THR A 4 -63.39 14.67 -64.09
CA THR A 4 -61.94 14.79 -64.25
C THR A 4 -61.25 13.68 -63.46
N VAL A 5 -60.27 12.95 -64.01
CA VAL A 5 -59.20 12.26 -63.22
C VAL A 5 -57.93 12.19 -64.10
N LYS A 6 -56.99 13.14 -64.01
CA LYS A 6 -55.77 13.16 -63.16
C LYS A 6 -54.81 11.97 -63.35
N SER A 7 -53.88 12.17 -64.29
CA SER A 7 -52.58 11.49 -64.40
C SER A 7 -51.73 11.74 -63.15
N ARG A 8 -51.21 10.67 -62.53
CA ARG A 8 -50.22 10.76 -61.44
C ARG A 8 -48.82 10.60 -62.03
N LEU A 9 -48.09 11.72 -62.06
CA LEU A 9 -46.66 11.76 -62.33
C LEU A 9 -45.93 11.41 -61.02
N SER A 10 -45.22 10.29 -61.00
CA SER A 10 -44.37 9.89 -59.86
C SER A 10 -43.09 10.71 -59.88
N LEU A 11 -42.96 11.66 -58.95
CA LEU A 11 -41.71 12.36 -58.66
C LEU A 11 -40.78 11.41 -57.88
N ALA A 12 -39.66 11.03 -58.49
CA ALA A 12 -38.56 10.40 -57.79
C ALA A 12 -37.83 11.46 -56.93
N VAL A 13 -38.00 11.38 -55.62
CA VAL A 13 -37.25 12.19 -54.64
C VAL A 13 -35.86 11.56 -54.47
N VAL A 14 -34.84 12.21 -55.01
CA VAL A 14 -33.44 11.90 -54.71
C VAL A 14 -33.15 12.47 -53.31
N ALA A 15 -33.16 11.61 -52.30
CA ALA A 15 -32.69 11.95 -50.96
C ALA A 15 -31.16 11.94 -50.97
N LEU A 16 -30.54 13.13 -51.06
CA LEU A 16 -29.13 13.31 -50.70
C LEU A 16 -29.00 13.11 -49.19
N GLY A 17 -28.61 11.91 -48.78
CA GLY A 17 -28.18 11.63 -47.41
C GLY A 17 -26.85 12.33 -47.15
N THR A 18 -26.89 13.47 -46.48
CA THR A 18 -25.73 14.07 -45.84
C THR A 18 -25.32 13.17 -44.68
N ALA A 19 -24.33 12.31 -44.92
CA ALA A 19 -23.60 11.64 -43.85
C ALA A 19 -22.88 12.71 -43.02
N LEU A 20 -23.45 13.08 -41.86
CA LEU A 20 -22.76 13.81 -40.82
C LEU A 20 -21.65 12.91 -40.30
N LEU A 21 -20.43 13.08 -40.81
CA LEU A 21 -19.22 12.68 -40.10
C LEU A 21 -19.11 13.57 -38.86
N ALA A 22 -19.81 13.21 -37.79
CA ALA A 22 -19.48 13.69 -36.46
C ALA A 22 -18.14 13.08 -36.07
N GLY A 23 -17.05 13.67 -36.57
CA GLY A 23 -15.74 13.46 -35.99
C GLY A 23 -15.81 13.98 -34.57
N CYS A 24 -16.04 13.09 -33.60
CA CYS A 24 -15.84 13.39 -32.19
C CYS A 24 -14.35 13.68 -32.00
N THR A 25 -13.93 14.91 -32.28
CA THR A 25 -12.66 15.42 -31.77
C THR A 25 -12.81 15.38 -30.25
N ALA A 26 -11.94 14.63 -29.57
CA ALA A 26 -11.96 14.57 -28.11
C ALA A 26 -11.76 15.99 -27.57
N THR A 27 -12.84 16.64 -27.14
CA THR A 27 -12.83 17.92 -26.43
C THR A 27 -12.44 17.63 -24.98
N GLY A 28 -11.17 17.28 -24.80
CA GLY A 28 -10.59 17.05 -23.48
C GLY A 28 -10.68 18.29 -22.57
N PRO A 29 -10.34 18.15 -21.29
CA PRO A 29 -10.28 19.27 -20.36
C PRO A 29 -9.39 20.39 -20.90
N SER A 30 -9.75 21.65 -20.62
CA SER A 30 -8.85 22.77 -20.94
C SER A 30 -7.67 22.78 -19.96
N ASN A 31 -6.52 23.32 -20.40
CA ASN A 31 -5.26 23.27 -19.63
C ASN A 31 -4.89 21.84 -19.19
N LEU A 32 -5.09 20.86 -20.09
CA LEU A 32 -4.81 19.46 -19.83
C LEU A 32 -3.34 19.24 -19.47
N ARG A 33 -3.09 18.64 -18.31
CA ARG A 33 -1.77 18.17 -17.88
C ARG A 33 -1.86 16.72 -17.48
N VAL A 34 -0.81 15.95 -17.78
CA VAL A 34 -0.76 14.51 -17.45
C VAL A 34 0.56 14.22 -16.75
N HIS A 35 0.48 13.76 -15.52
CA HIS A 35 1.66 13.37 -14.76
C HIS A 35 1.65 11.87 -14.54
N GLU A 36 2.76 11.22 -14.83
CA GLU A 36 2.87 9.78 -14.84
C GLU A 36 3.93 9.28 -13.85
N VAL A 37 3.64 8.11 -13.27
CA VAL A 37 4.65 7.31 -12.59
C VAL A 37 4.65 5.87 -13.11
N ALA A 38 5.83 5.36 -13.48
CA ALA A 38 6.04 3.94 -13.71
C ALA A 38 6.62 3.31 -12.45
N LEU A 39 5.88 2.37 -11.87
CA LEU A 39 6.35 1.50 -10.81
C LEU A 39 6.86 0.20 -11.42
N SER A 40 8.01 -0.25 -10.94
CA SER A 40 8.63 -1.53 -11.30
C SER A 40 9.19 -2.26 -10.08
N GLY A 41 9.43 -3.57 -10.23
CA GLY A 41 9.96 -4.43 -9.17
C GLY A 41 8.84 -5.02 -8.32
N GLY A 42 8.75 -4.56 -7.07
CA GLY A 42 7.69 -4.93 -6.13
C GLY A 42 6.32 -4.54 -6.65
N ALA A 43 6.13 -3.35 -7.21
CA ALA A 43 4.88 -3.00 -7.90
C ALA A 43 5.16 -2.88 -9.40
N ASN A 44 4.33 -3.44 -10.26
CA ASN A 44 4.49 -3.36 -11.72
C ASN A 44 3.24 -2.73 -12.33
N GLN A 45 3.19 -1.42 -12.27
CA GLN A 45 2.08 -0.64 -12.83
C GLN A 45 2.54 0.71 -13.32
N ARG A 46 1.74 1.28 -14.20
CA ARG A 46 1.85 2.65 -14.65
C ARG A 46 0.62 3.41 -14.21
N ILE A 47 0.83 4.56 -13.58
CA ILE A 47 -0.22 5.43 -13.05
C ILE A 47 -0.14 6.75 -13.77
N ALA A 48 -1.28 7.32 -14.14
CA ALA A 48 -1.37 8.66 -14.66
C ALA A 48 -2.43 9.47 -13.90
N TRP A 49 -2.02 10.62 -13.35
CA TRP A 49 -2.90 11.68 -12.90
C TRP A 49 -3.23 12.60 -14.06
N VAL A 50 -4.51 12.93 -14.19
CA VAL A 50 -5.00 13.88 -15.19
C VAL A 50 -5.41 15.16 -14.48
N TYR A 51 -4.97 16.30 -14.98
CA TYR A 51 -5.37 17.63 -14.48
C TYR A 51 -5.95 18.45 -15.61
N GLY A 52 -6.86 19.37 -15.28
CA GLY A 52 -7.42 20.32 -16.22
C GLY A 52 -8.73 20.89 -15.72
N THR A 53 -9.31 21.80 -16.49
CA THR A 53 -10.60 22.41 -16.18
C THR A 53 -11.68 21.81 -17.04
N LEU A 54 -12.74 21.31 -16.40
CA LEU A 54 -13.94 20.83 -17.08
C LEU A 54 -14.86 22.01 -17.44
N SER A 55 -15.42 21.99 -18.65
CA SER A 55 -16.46 22.94 -19.07
C SER A 55 -17.88 22.50 -18.67
N GLY A 56 -18.02 21.28 -18.15
CA GLY A 56 -19.28 20.65 -17.75
C GLY A 56 -19.06 19.53 -16.71
N PRO A 57 -20.03 18.62 -16.52
CA PRO A 57 -19.94 17.57 -15.50
C PRO A 57 -18.93 16.47 -15.82
N SER A 58 -18.57 16.31 -17.10
CA SER A 58 -17.52 15.41 -17.57
C SER A 58 -16.92 15.90 -18.88
N SER A 59 -15.80 15.29 -19.26
CA SER A 59 -15.13 15.44 -20.55
C SER A 59 -14.53 14.08 -20.96
N SER A 60 -13.89 13.99 -22.12
CA SER A 60 -13.24 12.78 -22.59
C SER A 60 -11.86 13.06 -23.15
N LEU A 61 -10.90 12.18 -22.89
CA LEU A 61 -9.58 12.20 -23.49
C LEU A 61 -9.18 10.77 -23.86
N LYS A 62 -8.19 10.59 -24.75
CA LYS A 62 -7.60 9.29 -25.01
C LYS A 62 -6.27 9.14 -24.28
N LEU A 63 -6.09 8.03 -23.57
CA LEU A 63 -4.78 7.56 -23.12
C LEU A 63 -4.47 6.23 -23.80
N ASN A 64 -3.33 6.18 -24.48
CA ASN A 64 -2.85 5.01 -25.21
C ASN A 64 -3.89 4.47 -26.23
N GLY A 65 -4.63 5.38 -26.87
CA GLY A 65 -5.69 5.05 -27.83
C GLY A 65 -7.06 4.73 -27.21
N ASN A 66 -7.14 4.52 -25.89
CA ASN A 66 -8.41 4.26 -25.20
C ASN A 66 -9.12 5.56 -24.86
N THR A 67 -10.36 5.74 -25.31
CA THR A 67 -11.20 6.87 -24.89
C THR A 67 -11.65 6.67 -23.44
N LEU A 68 -11.35 7.63 -22.58
CA LEU A 68 -11.63 7.63 -21.16
C LEU A 68 -12.52 8.82 -20.82
N GLU A 69 -13.49 8.60 -19.94
CA GLU A 69 -14.25 9.67 -19.34
C GLU A 69 -13.45 10.30 -18.19
N VAL A 70 -13.47 11.62 -18.12
CA VAL A 70 -12.92 12.37 -16.99
C VAL A 70 -13.97 13.23 -16.31
N ARG A 71 -13.95 13.25 -14.99
CA ARG A 71 -14.95 13.89 -14.11
C ARG A 71 -14.26 14.64 -12.97
N PRO A 72 -14.99 15.46 -12.18
CA PRO A 72 -14.47 15.94 -10.91
C PRO A 72 -13.88 14.79 -10.08
N GLN A 73 -12.86 15.11 -9.27
CA GLN A 73 -12.08 14.10 -8.59
C GLN A 73 -12.92 13.26 -7.62
N VAL A 74 -12.64 11.96 -7.57
CA VAL A 74 -13.14 11.06 -6.54
C VAL A 74 -12.10 10.93 -5.44
N GLN A 75 -12.54 10.66 -4.21
CA GLN A 75 -11.62 10.50 -3.09
C GLN A 75 -11.15 9.04 -2.97
N ASP A 76 -9.85 8.83 -3.14
CA ASP A 76 -9.14 7.58 -2.86
C ASP A 76 -7.68 7.86 -2.45
N ASP A 77 -6.88 6.82 -2.19
CA ASP A 77 -5.50 6.96 -1.73
C ASP A 77 -4.57 7.67 -2.73
N LEU A 78 -4.88 7.60 -4.03
CA LEU A 78 -4.12 8.23 -5.10
C LEU A 78 -4.70 9.58 -5.52
N SER A 79 -5.83 10.02 -4.98
CA SER A 79 -6.38 11.34 -5.26
C SER A 79 -5.43 12.46 -4.82
N THR A 80 -5.30 13.48 -5.67
CA THR A 80 -4.54 14.70 -5.37
C THR A 80 -5.44 15.92 -5.52
N PRO A 81 -5.14 17.04 -4.84
CA PRO A 81 -5.77 18.31 -5.14
C PRO A 81 -5.67 18.64 -6.65
N GLY A 82 -6.79 19.06 -7.23
CA GLY A 82 -6.86 19.56 -8.61
C GLY A 82 -6.75 18.53 -9.74
N SER A 83 -6.52 17.23 -9.45
CA SER A 83 -6.65 16.20 -10.49
C SER A 83 -8.12 15.91 -10.80
N LEU A 84 -8.36 15.21 -11.90
CA LEU A 84 -9.65 14.73 -12.35
C LEU A 84 -9.70 13.21 -12.19
N SER A 85 -10.88 12.68 -11.92
CA SER A 85 -11.07 11.23 -11.94
C SER A 85 -11.10 10.73 -13.37
N VAL A 86 -10.59 9.53 -13.61
CA VAL A 86 -10.54 8.86 -14.91
C VAL A 86 -11.33 7.56 -14.81
N ASN A 87 -12.42 7.43 -15.58
CA ASN A 87 -13.38 6.32 -15.50
C ASN A 87 -13.82 5.99 -14.06
N GLY A 88 -14.04 7.03 -13.24
CA GLY A 88 -14.51 6.90 -11.86
C GLY A 88 -13.45 6.49 -10.83
N LYS A 89 -12.16 6.52 -11.17
CA LYS A 89 -11.02 6.32 -10.25
C LYS A 89 -10.15 7.57 -10.20
N ALA A 90 -9.36 7.80 -9.15
CA ALA A 90 -8.56 9.01 -9.09
C ALA A 90 -7.44 9.09 -10.15
N THR A 91 -7.03 7.94 -10.67
CA THR A 91 -5.95 7.80 -11.65
C THR A 91 -6.30 6.79 -12.73
N TYR A 92 -5.70 6.98 -13.90
CA TYR A 92 -5.60 5.91 -14.89
C TYR A 92 -4.47 4.96 -14.49
N GLN A 93 -4.73 3.65 -14.52
CA GLN A 93 -3.73 2.64 -14.15
C GLN A 93 -3.70 1.50 -15.17
N VAL A 94 -2.50 1.05 -15.52
CA VAL A 94 -2.27 -0.16 -16.33
C VAL A 94 -1.13 -0.99 -15.74
N SER A 95 -1.30 -2.31 -15.71
CA SER A 95 -0.22 -3.21 -15.32
C SER A 95 0.91 -3.20 -16.33
N THR A 96 2.15 -3.32 -15.84
CA THR A 96 3.35 -3.40 -16.67
C THR A 96 4.03 -4.75 -16.46
N ALA A 97 4.91 -5.14 -17.39
CA ALA A 97 5.71 -6.34 -17.23
C ALA A 97 6.70 -6.18 -16.06
N SER A 98 6.97 -7.28 -15.36
CA SER A 98 7.98 -7.31 -14.30
C SER A 98 9.37 -6.97 -14.86
N SER A 99 10.14 -6.19 -14.11
CA SER A 99 11.53 -5.90 -14.43
C SER A 99 12.51 -6.72 -13.58
N ALA A 100 13.74 -6.88 -14.08
CA ALA A 100 14.84 -7.40 -13.24
C ALA A 100 15.08 -6.50 -12.02
N GLN A 101 15.71 -7.05 -10.98
CA GLN A 101 15.98 -6.32 -9.75
C GLN A 101 16.96 -5.16 -10.00
N LYS A 102 16.59 -3.93 -9.64
CA LYS A 102 17.42 -2.73 -9.89
C LYS A 102 18.18 -2.22 -8.67
N LEU A 103 17.78 -2.65 -7.48
CA LEU A 103 18.34 -2.20 -6.22
C LEU A 103 18.34 -3.36 -5.22
N SER A 104 19.41 -3.45 -4.45
CA SER A 104 19.45 -4.18 -3.18
C SER A 104 19.67 -3.19 -2.04
N VAL A 105 18.89 -3.35 -0.98
CA VAL A 105 19.02 -2.59 0.27
C VAL A 105 18.99 -3.55 1.43
N THR A 106 19.95 -3.38 2.35
CA THR A 106 19.90 -3.95 3.69
C THR A 106 20.13 -2.87 4.71
N GLN A 107 19.51 -2.94 5.87
CA GLN A 107 19.81 -2.06 7.00
C GLN A 107 20.80 -2.74 7.94
N ASP A 108 21.71 -2.06 8.60
CA ASP A 108 22.54 -2.67 9.64
C ASP A 108 21.95 -2.47 11.05
N ALA A 109 22.54 -3.11 12.05
CA ALA A 109 22.12 -2.99 13.44
C ALA A 109 22.24 -1.57 14.02
N ALA A 110 23.04 -0.69 13.39
CA ALA A 110 23.16 0.72 13.75
C ALA A 110 22.12 1.61 13.02
N GLY A 111 21.20 1.01 12.26
CA GLY A 111 20.15 1.71 11.52
C GLY A 111 20.62 2.34 10.21
N ARG A 112 21.86 2.08 9.77
CA ARG A 112 22.42 2.58 8.52
C ARG A 112 22.06 1.65 7.37
N PHE A 113 21.95 2.16 6.15
CA PHE A 113 21.51 1.40 4.98
C PHE A 113 22.69 1.07 4.07
N ASN A 114 22.81 -0.16 3.63
CA ASN A 114 23.75 -0.62 2.61
C ASN A 114 23.01 -0.77 1.28
N LEU A 115 23.39 0.02 0.28
CA LEU A 115 22.77 0.06 -1.03
C LEU A 115 23.70 -0.46 -2.11
N THR A 116 23.15 -1.24 -3.03
CA THR A 116 23.84 -1.65 -4.25
C THR A 116 22.88 -1.56 -5.42
N ALA A 117 23.19 -0.67 -6.37
CA ALA A 117 22.50 -0.65 -7.66
C ALA A 117 22.81 -1.94 -8.43
N MET A 118 21.80 -2.53 -9.04
CA MET A 118 21.89 -3.80 -9.76
C MET A 118 21.50 -3.61 -11.22
N ASN A 119 21.97 -4.50 -12.09
CA ASN A 119 21.60 -4.51 -13.51
C ASN A 119 21.78 -3.13 -14.20
N SER A 120 22.88 -2.45 -13.88
CA SER A 120 23.25 -1.12 -14.42
C SER A 120 22.22 -0.01 -14.17
N ALA A 121 21.37 -0.16 -13.16
CA ALA A 121 20.38 0.86 -12.81
C ALA A 121 21.05 2.19 -12.41
N SER A 122 20.61 3.28 -13.05
CA SER A 122 21.00 4.65 -12.70
C SER A 122 19.98 5.24 -11.72
N LEU A 123 20.42 5.53 -10.50
CA LEU A 123 19.57 5.99 -9.40
C LEU A 123 19.76 7.50 -9.17
N LEU A 124 18.66 8.22 -8.90
CA LEU A 124 18.67 9.64 -8.53
C LEU A 124 18.49 9.85 -7.02
N ALA A 125 17.68 9.01 -6.38
CA ALA A 125 17.41 9.04 -4.95
C ALA A 125 16.88 7.68 -4.50
N VAL A 126 16.95 7.41 -3.20
CA VAL A 126 16.27 6.26 -2.58
C VAL A 126 15.53 6.75 -1.34
N TYR A 127 14.28 6.34 -1.24
CA TYR A 127 13.43 6.54 -0.06
C TYR A 127 13.22 5.19 0.63
N TYR A 128 13.00 5.21 1.93
CA TYR A 128 12.72 4.05 2.75
C TYR A 128 11.46 4.31 3.57
N THR A 129 10.62 3.29 3.72
CA THR A 129 9.52 3.27 4.68
C THR A 129 9.56 1.98 5.49
N ASP A 130 9.22 2.07 6.76
CA ASP A 130 8.95 0.92 7.63
C ASP A 130 7.49 0.42 7.49
N GLY A 131 6.70 1.07 6.63
CA GLY A 131 5.28 0.87 6.42
C GLY A 131 4.41 1.95 7.08
N THR A 132 4.99 2.92 7.78
CA THR A 132 4.27 4.05 8.40
C THR A 132 5.05 5.36 8.34
N ASN A 133 6.36 5.30 8.56
CA ASN A 133 7.24 6.46 8.56
C ASN A 133 8.12 6.43 7.32
N TRP A 134 8.46 7.60 6.80
CA TRP A 134 9.27 7.74 5.60
C TRP A 134 10.59 8.45 5.87
N TRP A 135 11.63 8.01 5.17
CA TRP A 135 12.95 8.61 5.18
C TRP A 135 13.52 8.69 3.77
N LYS A 136 14.28 9.76 3.51
CA LYS A 136 15.15 9.86 2.33
C LYS A 136 16.55 9.41 2.73
N LEU A 137 17.14 8.50 1.95
CA LEU A 137 18.50 8.04 2.19
C LEU A 137 19.49 9.10 1.70
N ASN A 138 20.54 9.33 2.48
CA ASN A 138 21.53 10.39 2.24
C ASN A 138 22.60 9.99 1.20
N GLY A 139 22.29 9.01 0.36
CA GLY A 139 23.09 8.55 -0.76
C GLY A 139 22.41 7.39 -1.49
N ILE A 140 22.96 7.03 -2.65
CA ILE A 140 22.36 6.05 -3.58
C ILE A 140 23.18 4.75 -3.73
N SER A 141 24.30 4.65 -3.03
CA SER A 141 25.20 3.50 -3.08
C SER A 141 26.04 3.42 -1.81
N GLY A 142 26.47 2.21 -1.44
CA GLY A 142 27.29 1.99 -0.25
C GLY A 142 26.50 2.18 1.03
N THR A 143 27.20 2.50 2.11
CA THR A 143 26.65 2.55 3.47
C THR A 143 26.25 3.99 3.85
N VAL A 144 24.96 4.26 4.00
CA VAL A 144 24.39 5.63 4.11
C VAL A 144 23.43 5.78 5.28
N SER A 145 23.37 6.97 5.87
CA SER A 145 22.33 7.35 6.83
C SER A 145 21.03 7.77 6.12
N ALA A 146 19.99 8.04 6.90
CA ALA A 146 18.70 8.49 6.39
C ALA A 146 18.22 9.73 7.16
N THR A 147 17.43 10.57 6.49
CA THR A 147 16.79 11.76 7.06
C THR A 147 15.28 11.61 6.93
N PRO A 148 14.47 11.95 7.95
CA PRO A 148 13.01 11.89 7.84
C PRO A 148 12.50 12.64 6.61
N SER A 149 11.52 12.07 5.92
CA SER A 149 10.85 12.69 4.79
C SER A 149 9.33 12.60 4.94
N THR A 150 8.63 13.52 4.29
CA THR A 150 7.18 13.41 4.10
C THR A 150 6.94 12.59 2.85
N GLY A 151 6.68 11.29 3.02
CA GLY A 151 6.42 10.38 1.92
C GLY A 151 7.52 10.40 0.85
N LEU A 152 7.06 10.55 -0.40
CA LEU A 152 7.90 10.61 -1.60
C LEU A 152 8.03 12.03 -2.18
N ARG A 153 7.82 13.08 -1.37
CA ARG A 153 8.02 14.46 -1.84
C ARG A 153 9.43 14.69 -2.37
N GLY A 154 9.55 15.35 -3.52
CA GLY A 154 10.81 15.55 -4.23
C GLY A 154 11.37 14.29 -4.91
N ALA A 155 10.59 13.23 -5.08
CA ALA A 155 10.97 12.07 -5.89
C ALA A 155 10.77 12.35 -7.38
N GLY A 156 11.88 12.49 -8.12
CA GLY A 156 11.86 12.67 -9.57
C GLY A 156 11.11 13.93 -10.00
N GLN A 157 10.11 13.78 -10.87
CA GLN A 157 9.27 14.86 -11.38
C GLN A 157 7.90 14.94 -10.70
N LEU A 158 7.63 14.10 -9.68
CA LEU A 158 6.37 14.15 -8.94
C LEU A 158 6.18 15.53 -8.31
N THR A 159 4.94 16.01 -8.31
CA THR A 159 4.56 17.10 -7.41
C THR A 159 4.55 16.60 -5.97
N ASP A 160 4.59 17.51 -4.99
CA ASP A 160 4.52 17.12 -3.58
C ASP A 160 3.23 16.36 -3.26
N ASP A 161 2.10 16.78 -3.83
CA ASP A 161 0.80 16.12 -3.64
C ASP A 161 0.78 14.71 -4.26
N GLU A 162 1.41 14.50 -5.42
CA GLU A 162 1.57 13.18 -6.02
C GLU A 162 2.50 12.28 -5.20
N GLY A 163 3.60 12.84 -4.67
CA GLY A 163 4.51 12.15 -3.77
C GLY A 163 3.82 11.69 -2.49
N ASP A 164 2.95 12.53 -1.92
CA ASP A 164 2.12 12.18 -0.76
C ASP A 164 1.07 11.12 -1.09
N ALA A 165 0.38 11.25 -2.22
CA ALA A 165 -0.63 10.29 -2.66
C ALA A 165 -0.01 8.91 -2.91
N LEU A 166 1.15 8.87 -3.56
CA LEU A 166 1.86 7.62 -3.80
C LEU A 166 2.43 7.02 -2.52
N ALA A 167 2.92 7.84 -1.58
CA ALA A 167 3.36 7.36 -0.27
C ALA A 167 2.21 6.73 0.51
N ARG A 168 1.04 7.39 0.58
CA ARG A 168 -0.18 6.84 1.20
C ARG A 168 -0.57 5.49 0.59
N ALA A 169 -0.52 5.37 -0.74
CA ALA A 169 -0.84 4.12 -1.43
C ALA A 169 0.18 2.99 -1.17
N LEU A 170 1.41 3.32 -0.75
CA LEU A 170 2.47 2.37 -0.42
C LEU A 170 2.58 2.07 1.09
N ASP A 171 1.93 2.86 1.94
CA ASP A 171 1.88 2.63 3.38
C ASP A 171 1.19 1.30 3.72
N GLY A 172 1.55 0.73 4.86
CA GLY A 172 1.00 -0.55 5.31
C GLY A 172 1.44 -1.78 4.51
N GLN A 173 2.32 -1.63 3.51
CA GLN A 173 2.85 -2.75 2.71
C GLN A 173 4.15 -3.37 3.29
N GLY A 174 4.46 -3.07 4.54
CA GLY A 174 5.70 -3.48 5.21
C GLY A 174 6.88 -2.58 4.85
N SER A 175 8.11 -3.05 5.14
CA SER A 175 9.31 -2.28 4.82
C SER A 175 9.57 -2.24 3.32
N LEU A 176 9.72 -1.04 2.76
CA LEU A 176 9.99 -0.82 1.35
C LEU A 176 11.19 0.12 1.17
N ALA A 177 11.98 -0.11 0.12
CA ALA A 177 12.82 0.93 -0.46
C ALA A 177 12.25 1.34 -1.83
N VAL A 178 12.13 2.64 -2.07
CA VAL A 178 11.64 3.22 -3.33
C VAL A 178 12.75 4.00 -3.98
N ALA A 179 13.32 3.47 -5.05
CA ALA A 179 14.39 4.11 -5.80
C ALA A 179 13.82 4.96 -6.93
N VAL A 180 14.26 6.21 -7.05
CA VAL A 180 14.00 7.05 -8.21
C VAL A 180 15.02 6.70 -9.28
N LEU A 181 14.55 6.28 -10.45
CA LEU A 181 15.40 5.94 -11.58
C LEU A 181 15.63 7.17 -12.45
N ASN A 182 16.84 7.28 -13.02
CA ASN A 182 17.17 8.33 -13.99
C ASN A 182 16.59 8.05 -15.39
N GLU A 183 16.23 6.80 -15.65
CA GLU A 183 15.67 6.34 -16.91
C GLU A 183 14.13 6.29 -16.84
N ASN A 184 13.48 6.83 -17.87
CA ASN A 184 12.02 6.83 -18.00
C ASN A 184 11.58 6.01 -19.22
N PRO A 185 10.51 5.21 -19.13
CA PRO A 185 9.93 4.57 -20.31
C PRO A 185 9.21 5.63 -21.16
N THR A 186 8.85 5.25 -22.39
CA THR A 186 8.10 6.13 -23.29
C THR A 186 6.80 6.61 -22.63
N PRO A 187 6.52 7.93 -22.55
CA PRO A 187 5.26 8.50 -22.07
C PRO A 187 4.02 7.90 -22.75
N LEU A 188 2.86 7.86 -22.06
CA LEU A 188 1.61 7.40 -22.67
C LEU A 188 1.24 8.35 -23.82
N SER A 189 0.66 7.81 -24.90
CA SER A 189 0.06 8.68 -25.91
C SER A 189 -1.21 9.33 -25.35
N VAL A 190 -1.33 10.66 -25.48
CA VAL A 190 -2.45 11.45 -24.91
C VAL A 190 -3.09 12.31 -26.00
N GLU A 191 -4.41 12.21 -26.15
CA GLU A 191 -5.20 13.08 -27.03
C GLU A 191 -6.37 13.73 -26.26
N PRO A 192 -6.54 15.06 -26.28
CA PRO A 192 -5.69 16.05 -26.94
C PRO A 192 -4.30 16.15 -26.30
N LYS A 193 -3.34 16.73 -27.02
CA LYS A 193 -1.96 16.88 -26.51
C LYS A 193 -1.96 17.73 -25.23
N PRO A 194 -1.38 17.25 -24.11
CA PRO A 194 -1.32 18.01 -22.87
C PRO A 194 -0.34 19.19 -22.98
N THR A 195 -0.57 20.24 -22.19
CA THR A 195 0.33 21.39 -22.05
C THR A 195 1.53 21.08 -21.16
N GLU A 196 1.39 20.13 -20.23
CA GLU A 196 2.46 19.61 -19.38
C GLU A 196 2.36 18.08 -19.31
N HIS A 197 3.50 17.41 -19.51
CA HIS A 197 3.61 15.97 -19.40
C HIS A 197 4.85 15.60 -18.58
N ARG A 198 4.66 15.07 -17.37
CA ARG A 198 5.74 14.67 -16.46
C ARG A 198 5.82 13.16 -16.36
N MET A 199 7.03 12.64 -16.16
CA MET A 199 7.26 11.21 -15.98
C MET A 199 8.31 10.95 -14.91
N THR A 200 7.94 10.13 -13.93
CA THR A 200 8.84 9.60 -12.91
C THR A 200 8.87 8.09 -12.95
N SER A 201 10.07 7.49 -12.93
CA SER A 201 10.22 6.04 -12.82
C SER A 201 10.71 5.67 -11.43
N LEU A 202 9.98 4.77 -10.77
CA LEU A 202 10.30 4.28 -9.45
C LEU A 202 10.47 2.76 -9.48
N TYR A 203 11.50 2.30 -8.76
CA TYR A 203 11.68 0.88 -8.47
C TYR A 203 11.34 0.63 -7.00
N VAL A 204 10.35 -0.22 -6.74
CA VAL A 204 9.91 -0.56 -5.39
C VAL A 204 10.56 -1.89 -4.98
N LEU A 205 11.34 -1.89 -3.91
CA LEU A 205 11.94 -3.08 -3.32
C LEU A 205 11.23 -3.39 -2.00
N PRO A 206 10.41 -4.45 -1.92
CA PRO A 206 9.79 -4.88 -0.66
C PRO A 206 10.75 -5.71 0.19
N GLY A 207 10.47 -5.78 1.49
CA GLY A 207 11.11 -6.74 2.40
C GLY A 207 12.56 -6.42 2.73
N ILE A 208 12.85 -5.16 3.06
CA ILE A 208 14.21 -4.73 3.42
C ILE A 208 14.68 -5.48 4.67
N ARG A 209 15.83 -6.16 4.55
CA ARG A 209 16.42 -6.99 5.62
C ARG A 209 17.41 -6.18 6.44
N THR A 210 17.42 -6.39 7.75
CA THR A 210 18.49 -5.90 8.62
C THR A 210 19.69 -6.88 8.59
N THR A 211 20.93 -6.47 8.90
CA THR A 211 22.16 -7.29 8.98
C THR A 211 22.91 -6.97 10.27
N THR A 212 23.33 -7.97 11.04
CA THR A 212 23.86 -7.80 12.40
C THR A 212 25.39 -7.96 12.46
N GLY A 213 26.08 -6.95 12.99
CA GLY A 213 27.39 -7.09 13.64
C GLY A 213 27.15 -7.25 15.14
N GLY A 214 27.74 -8.28 15.76
CA GLY A 214 27.40 -8.67 17.14
C GLY A 214 28.12 -7.85 18.21
N THR A 215 27.39 -7.49 19.27
CA THR A 215 27.93 -7.39 20.65
C THR A 215 26.83 -7.41 21.71
N THR A 216 27.09 -8.16 22.78
CA THR A 216 26.32 -8.32 24.02
C THR A 216 26.42 -7.07 24.90
N GLY A 217 25.31 -6.61 25.50
CA GLY A 217 25.31 -5.51 26.47
C GLY A 217 24.09 -5.55 27.41
N THR A 218 24.37 -5.58 28.72
CA THR A 218 23.44 -5.77 29.85
C THR A 218 22.98 -4.42 30.43
N VAL A 219 21.69 -4.23 30.75
CA VAL A 219 21.23 -3.14 31.66
C VAL A 219 20.03 -3.56 32.55
N THR A 220 20.15 -3.11 33.81
CA THR A 220 19.39 -3.28 35.06
C THR A 220 17.99 -2.63 35.10
N MET A 221 17.03 -3.25 35.82
CA MET A 221 15.70 -2.69 36.16
C MET A 221 15.65 -2.10 37.60
N ASN A 222 14.74 -1.15 37.86
CA ASN A 222 14.18 -0.88 39.20
C ASN A 222 12.70 -0.40 39.12
N PRO A 223 11.78 -0.75 40.08
CA PRO A 223 10.32 -0.66 39.93
C PRO A 223 9.57 0.32 40.87
N GLY A 224 8.29 0.60 40.57
CA GLY A 224 7.27 1.24 41.43
C GLY A 224 6.26 2.05 40.59
N SER A 225 4.95 2.17 40.84
CA SER A 225 4.04 1.81 41.92
C SER A 225 2.58 1.79 41.36
N SER A 226 1.69 1.15 42.10
CA SER A 226 0.27 0.85 41.91
C SER A 226 -0.71 2.03 41.94
N ASN A 227 -1.93 1.84 41.37
CA ASN A 227 -3.16 2.26 42.07
C ASN A 227 -4.41 1.46 41.66
N THR A 228 -5.34 1.31 42.61
CA THR A 228 -6.53 0.43 42.60
C THR A 228 -7.85 1.21 42.46
N GLY A 229 -8.89 0.57 41.94
CA GLY A 229 -10.28 1.06 41.94
C GLY A 229 -11.26 0.05 41.31
N ASN A 230 -12.35 -0.29 42.00
CA ASN A 230 -13.13 -1.54 41.87
C ASN A 230 -14.59 -1.29 41.38
N SER A 231 -15.18 -2.17 40.53
CA SER A 231 -16.64 -2.44 40.40
C SER A 231 -16.93 -3.65 39.46
N ARG A 232 -17.97 -4.47 39.74
CA ARG A 232 -18.25 -5.86 39.22
C ARG A 232 -19.72 -5.98 38.71
N PRO A 233 -20.14 -6.94 37.83
CA PRO A 233 -19.49 -7.65 36.74
C PRO A 233 -20.24 -7.52 35.39
N SER A 234 -19.56 -7.03 34.36
CA SER A 234 -19.72 -7.50 32.98
C SER A 234 -18.40 -8.18 32.66
N ALA A 235 -18.37 -9.37 32.04
CA ALA A 235 -17.11 -10.08 31.82
C ALA A 235 -16.06 -9.10 31.25
N PRO A 236 -14.98 -8.79 32.00
CA PRO A 236 -14.19 -7.61 31.72
C PRO A 236 -13.49 -7.80 30.37
N ALA A 237 -13.55 -6.76 29.54
CA ALA A 237 -12.55 -6.62 28.49
C ALA A 237 -11.20 -6.64 29.21
N ALA A 238 -10.39 -7.66 28.95
CA ALA A 238 -9.04 -7.64 29.46
C ALA A 238 -8.32 -6.55 28.66
N GLY A 239 -7.81 -5.52 29.33
CA GLY A 239 -6.94 -4.56 28.67
C GLY A 239 -5.77 -5.31 28.02
N PHE A 240 -5.35 -4.89 26.83
CA PHE A 240 -4.20 -5.50 26.16
C PHE A 240 -3.24 -4.41 25.69
N THR A 241 -1.97 -4.77 25.54
CA THR A 241 -0.93 -3.92 24.98
C THR A 241 -0.43 -4.55 23.69
N GLU A 242 -0.47 -3.82 22.57
CA GLU A 242 0.19 -4.24 21.33
C GLU A 242 1.71 -4.14 21.53
N VAL A 243 2.40 -5.28 21.43
CA VAL A 243 3.85 -5.35 21.56
C VAL A 243 4.48 -4.99 20.21
N ALA A 244 3.97 -5.60 19.15
CA ALA A 244 4.43 -5.39 17.78
C ALA A 244 3.45 -5.99 16.77
N ARG A 245 3.61 -5.56 15.52
CA ARG A 245 2.98 -6.16 14.34
C ARG A 245 3.91 -6.06 13.15
N GLY A 246 3.70 -6.91 12.14
CA GLY A 246 4.52 -6.91 10.94
C GLY A 246 3.90 -7.67 9.78
N ALA A 247 4.51 -7.53 8.61
CA ALA A 247 4.05 -8.16 7.38
C ALA A 247 4.85 -9.42 6.99
N ASN A 248 5.94 -9.77 7.69
CA ASN A 248 6.94 -10.73 7.20
C ASN A 248 7.35 -11.79 8.25
N ALA A 249 6.41 -12.50 8.85
CA ALA A 249 6.72 -13.67 9.70
C ALA A 249 7.26 -14.86 8.90
N ARG A 250 7.90 -15.81 9.59
CA ARG A 250 8.34 -17.10 9.05
C ARG A 250 7.27 -18.18 9.31
N VAL A 251 6.06 -17.93 8.82
CA VAL A 251 4.88 -18.77 9.01
C VAL A 251 4.10 -18.87 7.70
N ASP A 252 3.85 -20.09 7.23
CA ASP A 252 3.18 -20.32 5.95
C ASP A 252 1.65 -20.47 6.11
N ASP A 253 1.21 -21.19 7.15
CA ASP A 253 -0.21 -21.42 7.44
C ASP A 253 -0.73 -20.47 8.54
N PRO A 254 -2.00 -20.04 8.49
CA PRO A 254 -2.61 -19.29 9.58
C PRO A 254 -2.48 -20.05 10.90
N THR A 255 -2.07 -19.36 11.95
CA THR A 255 -1.91 -20.00 13.25
C THR A 255 -1.91 -19.01 14.41
N VAL A 256 -2.34 -19.48 15.57
CA VAL A 256 -2.27 -18.74 16.83
C VAL A 256 -1.21 -19.35 17.74
N ARG A 257 -0.48 -18.50 18.47
CA ARG A 257 0.44 -18.93 19.52
C ARG A 257 0.14 -18.18 20.82
N ILE A 258 0.20 -18.91 21.91
CA ILE A 258 0.07 -18.39 23.27
C ILE A 258 1.38 -18.63 24.01
N ALA A 259 1.76 -17.67 24.86
CA ALA A 259 2.89 -17.81 25.74
C ALA A 259 2.53 -17.30 27.14
N THR A 260 2.80 -18.14 28.14
CA THR A 260 2.73 -17.82 29.57
C THR A 260 4.12 -17.83 30.21
N THR A 261 5.12 -18.34 29.49
CA THR A 261 6.52 -18.39 29.91
C THR A 261 7.43 -17.63 28.94
N THR A 262 8.61 -17.22 29.42
CA THR A 262 9.63 -16.58 28.59
C THR A 262 10.11 -17.48 27.44
N ALA A 263 10.16 -18.80 27.65
CA ALA A 263 10.57 -19.76 26.62
C ALA A 263 9.56 -19.81 25.46
N GLU A 264 8.26 -19.91 25.77
CA GLU A 264 7.19 -19.88 24.77
C GLU A 264 7.15 -18.54 24.02
N LEU A 265 7.41 -17.43 24.72
CA LEU A 265 7.49 -16.11 24.10
C LEU A 265 8.69 -16.03 23.13
N GLY A 266 9.79 -16.70 23.45
CA GLY A 266 10.94 -16.85 22.55
C GLY A 266 10.57 -17.54 21.23
N GLU A 267 9.74 -18.58 21.27
CA GLU A 267 9.26 -19.27 20.06
C GLU A 267 8.35 -18.37 19.21
N ILE A 268 7.46 -17.59 19.84
CA ILE A 268 6.65 -16.59 19.15
C ILE A 268 7.53 -15.60 18.39
N TYR A 269 8.57 -15.07 19.06
CA TYR A 269 9.49 -14.12 18.46
C TYR A 269 10.27 -14.73 17.29
N ARG A 270 10.71 -15.99 17.40
CA ARG A 270 11.38 -16.71 16.32
C ARG A 270 10.50 -16.88 15.08
N LEU A 271 9.18 -17.01 15.24
CA LEU A 271 8.22 -17.05 14.13
C LEU A 271 7.96 -15.65 13.56
N ALA A 272 7.58 -14.69 14.42
CA ALA A 272 7.22 -13.32 14.06
C ALA A 272 8.35 -12.55 13.37
N TYR A 273 9.56 -12.74 13.87
CA TYR A 273 10.75 -12.05 13.39
C TYR A 273 11.70 -13.00 12.65
N GLY A 274 11.28 -14.22 12.30
CA GLY A 274 12.16 -15.25 11.73
C GLY A 274 12.78 -14.92 10.37
N ASN A 275 12.23 -13.92 9.67
CA ASN A 275 12.81 -13.38 8.43
C ASN A 275 13.61 -12.09 8.67
N GLN A 276 13.82 -11.71 9.93
CA GLN A 276 14.66 -10.59 10.36
C GLN A 276 15.96 -11.13 10.96
N SER A 277 17.07 -10.41 10.76
CA SER A 277 18.38 -10.84 11.27
C SER A 277 18.55 -10.60 12.77
N SER A 278 17.81 -9.63 13.32
CA SER A 278 17.88 -9.21 14.72
C SER A 278 16.47 -9.14 15.29
N PRO A 279 15.85 -10.30 15.58
CA PRO A 279 14.61 -10.30 16.32
C PRO A 279 14.84 -9.56 17.66
N PRO A 280 13.94 -8.65 18.08
CA PRO A 280 14.06 -8.02 19.39
C PRO A 280 14.07 -9.09 20.48
N THR A 281 14.78 -8.84 21.59
CA THR A 281 14.71 -9.77 22.72
C THR A 281 13.33 -9.65 23.36
N PRO A 282 12.61 -10.77 23.60
CA PRO A 282 11.32 -10.72 24.27
C PRO A 282 11.48 -10.24 25.71
N THR A 283 10.76 -9.19 26.07
CA THR A 283 10.62 -8.79 27.48
C THR A 283 9.84 -9.88 28.23
N PRO A 284 10.38 -10.46 29.31
CA PRO A 284 9.72 -11.51 30.08
C PRO A 284 8.28 -11.15 30.45
N LEU A 285 7.43 -12.18 30.53
CA LEU A 285 6.05 -12.04 30.97
C LEU A 285 6.02 -11.90 32.50
N ASN A 286 5.23 -10.96 33.01
CA ASN A 286 5.04 -10.76 34.45
C ASN A 286 3.55 -10.81 34.79
N ASN A 287 3.06 -12.00 35.14
CA ASN A 287 1.62 -12.25 35.30
C ASN A 287 0.80 -11.79 34.08
N GLU A 288 1.35 -12.08 32.90
CA GLU A 288 0.79 -11.72 31.59
C GLU A 288 0.77 -12.96 30.69
N THR A 289 -0.13 -12.93 29.72
CA THR A 289 -0.20 -13.88 28.63
C THR A 289 0.08 -13.14 27.32
N ALA A 290 1.02 -13.63 26.52
CA ALA A 290 1.24 -13.15 25.17
C ALA A 290 0.41 -13.97 24.18
N VAL A 291 -0.22 -13.28 23.23
CA VAL A 291 -0.97 -13.90 22.13
C VAL A 291 -0.43 -13.36 20.81
N ALA A 292 0.05 -14.26 19.97
CA ALA A 292 0.44 -13.95 18.60
C ALA A 292 -0.55 -14.56 17.60
N VAL A 293 -0.99 -13.74 16.65
CA VAL A 293 -1.85 -14.16 15.55
C VAL A 293 -1.08 -14.01 14.26
N PHE A 294 -0.96 -15.10 13.51
CA PHE A 294 -0.35 -15.16 12.18
C PHE A 294 -1.44 -15.51 11.18
N ILE A 295 -1.59 -14.75 10.11
CA ILE A 295 -2.64 -15.02 9.10
C ILE A 295 -2.13 -15.89 7.93
N GLY A 296 -0.91 -16.41 8.05
CA GLY A 296 -0.23 -17.22 7.04
C GLY A 296 0.25 -16.41 5.84
N GLN A 297 0.79 -17.12 4.87
CA GLN A 297 1.39 -16.52 3.69
C GLN A 297 0.34 -15.82 2.81
N ARG A 298 0.72 -14.70 2.22
CA ARG A 298 -0.03 -13.96 1.20
C ARG A 298 0.88 -13.70 0.00
N THR A 299 0.29 -13.68 -1.18
CA THR A 299 1.03 -13.55 -2.45
C THR A 299 1.33 -12.11 -2.84
N THR A 300 0.77 -11.14 -2.10
CA THR A 300 1.02 -9.71 -2.29
C THR A 300 1.21 -9.01 -0.94
N GLY A 301 1.76 -7.79 -0.98
CA GLY A 301 1.66 -6.82 0.10
C GLY A 301 0.25 -6.25 0.25
N GLY A 302 0.04 -5.42 1.28
CA GLY A 302 -1.24 -4.78 1.60
C GLY A 302 -2.17 -5.60 2.50
N TYR A 303 -1.77 -6.81 2.88
CA TYR A 303 -2.46 -7.60 3.91
C TYR A 303 -1.93 -7.27 5.31
N GLY A 304 -2.81 -7.31 6.31
CA GLY A 304 -2.46 -7.04 7.70
C GLY A 304 -3.40 -7.71 8.69
N VAL A 305 -3.02 -7.67 9.97
CA VAL A 305 -3.85 -8.13 11.07
C VAL A 305 -3.70 -7.17 12.27
N ARG A 306 -4.80 -6.88 12.95
CA ARG A 306 -4.85 -6.05 14.16
C ARG A 306 -5.75 -6.70 15.21
N VAL A 307 -5.37 -6.61 16.48
CA VAL A 307 -6.26 -6.99 17.59
C VAL A 307 -7.18 -5.83 17.91
N GLU A 308 -8.49 -6.08 17.85
CA GLU A 308 -9.52 -5.07 18.14
C GLU A 308 -10.05 -5.21 19.56
N ARG A 309 -10.19 -6.45 20.05
CA ARG A 309 -10.80 -6.71 21.35
C ARG A 309 -10.23 -7.96 21.99
N VAL A 310 -10.08 -7.91 23.32
CA VAL A 310 -9.73 -9.07 24.15
C VAL A 310 -10.68 -9.14 25.33
N VAL A 311 -11.26 -10.32 25.56
CA VAL A 311 -12.18 -10.57 26.69
C VAL A 311 -11.76 -11.85 27.41
N ALA A 312 -11.54 -11.74 28.72
CA ALA A 312 -11.33 -12.92 29.55
C ALA A 312 -12.69 -13.49 30.00
N SER A 313 -12.94 -14.77 29.73
CA SER A 313 -14.13 -15.48 30.21
C SER A 313 -13.81 -16.93 30.50
N GLY A 314 -14.15 -17.40 31.71
CA GLY A 314 -14.01 -18.81 32.07
C GLY A 314 -12.59 -19.38 31.93
N GLY A 315 -11.54 -18.58 32.16
CA GLY A 315 -10.14 -19.00 32.00
C GLY A 315 -9.63 -19.00 30.55
N THR A 316 -10.47 -18.60 29.58
CA THR A 316 -10.13 -18.46 28.17
C THR A 316 -10.05 -16.99 27.75
N LEU A 317 -9.04 -16.63 26.97
CA LEU A 317 -9.00 -15.35 26.25
C LEU A 317 -9.77 -15.45 24.94
N ASN A 318 -10.79 -14.63 24.77
CA ASN A 318 -11.47 -14.45 23.50
C ASN A 318 -10.90 -13.19 22.83
N VAL A 319 -10.18 -13.38 21.73
CA VAL A 319 -9.50 -12.33 20.98
C VAL A 319 -10.23 -12.12 19.66
N THR A 320 -10.64 -10.89 19.39
CA THR A 320 -11.22 -10.49 18.11
C THR A 320 -10.18 -9.73 17.32
N VAL A 321 -9.95 -10.14 16.07
CA VAL A 321 -8.99 -9.49 15.17
C VAL A 321 -9.66 -8.96 13.90
N ALA A 322 -9.14 -7.84 13.40
CA ALA A 322 -9.44 -7.34 12.07
C ALA A 322 -8.35 -7.81 11.10
N ILE A 323 -8.75 -8.51 10.03
CA ILE A 323 -7.87 -8.86 8.91
C ILE A 323 -8.03 -7.77 7.85
N GLN A 324 -6.93 -7.13 7.51
CA GLN A 324 -6.87 -6.16 6.42
C GLN A 324 -6.48 -6.89 5.13
N ALA A 325 -7.27 -6.70 4.08
CA ALA A 325 -6.97 -7.13 2.72
C ALA A 325 -6.87 -5.90 1.81
N PRO A 326 -6.05 -5.96 0.74
CA PRO A 326 -5.95 -4.85 -0.19
C PRO A 326 -7.28 -4.69 -0.95
N GLN A 327 -7.78 -3.45 -1.02
CA GLN A 327 -8.94 -3.06 -1.81
C GLN A 327 -8.65 -3.19 -3.31
N ALA A 328 -9.71 -3.36 -4.09
CA ALA A 328 -9.60 -3.41 -5.55
C ALA A 328 -9.02 -2.11 -6.11
N GLY A 329 -7.90 -2.20 -6.82
CA GLY A 329 -7.22 -1.04 -7.40
C GLY A 329 -6.20 -0.36 -6.48
N MET A 330 -6.00 -0.84 -5.24
CA MET A 330 -4.83 -0.45 -4.46
C MET A 330 -3.54 -0.97 -5.12
N ILE A 331 -2.48 -0.19 -4.99
CA ILE A 331 -1.13 -0.62 -5.35
C ILE A 331 -0.75 -1.75 -4.40
N THR A 332 -0.32 -2.89 -4.94
CA THR A 332 0.17 -4.00 -4.12
C THR A 332 1.55 -4.44 -4.59
N THR A 333 2.44 -4.69 -3.63
CA THR A 333 3.73 -5.31 -3.95
C THR A 333 3.57 -6.80 -4.23
N GLN A 334 4.30 -7.32 -5.20
CA GLN A 334 4.40 -8.72 -5.61
C GLN A 334 5.50 -9.40 -4.79
N ALA A 335 5.25 -9.47 -3.47
CA ALA A 335 6.13 -10.16 -2.54
C ALA A 335 5.31 -11.13 -1.69
N LEU A 336 5.88 -12.30 -1.44
CA LEU A 336 5.35 -13.20 -0.43
C LEU A 336 5.47 -12.49 0.93
N THR A 337 4.34 -12.35 1.60
CA THR A 337 4.24 -11.77 2.96
C THR A 337 3.64 -12.81 3.90
N SER A 338 3.81 -12.63 5.21
CA SER A 338 3.13 -13.42 6.25
C SER A 338 2.79 -12.47 7.41
N PRO A 339 1.62 -11.82 7.37
CA PRO A 339 1.27 -10.79 8.36
C PRO A 339 0.97 -11.37 9.75
N TRP A 340 1.35 -10.62 10.78
CA TRP A 340 1.23 -11.03 12.17
C TRP A 340 1.07 -9.85 13.13
N VAL A 341 0.50 -10.14 14.30
CA VAL A 341 0.38 -9.22 15.44
C VAL A 341 0.66 -9.96 16.74
N LEU A 342 1.32 -9.30 17.68
CA LEU A 342 1.61 -9.79 19.03
C LEU A 342 1.09 -8.80 20.07
N VAL A 343 0.26 -9.30 20.99
CA VAL A 343 -0.25 -8.53 22.13
C VAL A 343 0.11 -9.21 23.45
N LYS A 344 0.18 -8.43 24.52
CA LYS A 344 0.24 -8.89 25.92
C LYS A 344 -1.06 -8.56 26.62
N VAL A 345 -1.54 -9.50 27.42
CA VAL A 345 -2.80 -9.39 28.18
C VAL A 345 -2.48 -9.69 29.65
N PRO A 346 -2.88 -8.82 30.61
CA PRO A 346 -2.72 -9.09 32.03
C PRO A 346 -3.50 -10.33 32.47
N GLY A 347 -2.87 -11.17 33.27
CA GLY A 347 -3.38 -12.47 33.72
C GLY A 347 -2.71 -13.64 32.99
N VAL A 348 -2.79 -14.82 33.61
CA VAL A 348 -2.28 -16.08 33.05
C VAL A 348 -3.44 -16.88 32.50
N PHE A 349 -3.41 -17.14 31.19
CA PHE A 349 -4.43 -17.90 30.47
C PHE A 349 -3.74 -18.99 29.65
N THR A 350 -4.29 -20.19 29.67
CA THR A 350 -3.77 -21.34 28.92
C THR A 350 -4.64 -21.67 27.70
N GLN A 351 -5.76 -20.97 27.55
CA GLN A 351 -6.70 -21.14 26.45
C GLN A 351 -6.93 -19.79 25.77
N VAL A 352 -6.89 -19.80 24.45
CA VAL A 352 -7.22 -18.65 23.61
C VAL A 352 -8.14 -19.11 22.48
N ASN A 353 -9.19 -18.32 22.25
CA ASN A 353 -10.08 -18.42 21.11
C ASN A 353 -9.91 -17.14 20.31
N VAL A 354 -9.48 -17.26 19.05
CA VAL A 354 -9.30 -16.11 18.16
C VAL A 354 -10.34 -16.14 17.08
N VAL A 355 -11.08 -15.05 16.94
CA VAL A 355 -12.12 -14.88 15.91
C VAL A 355 -11.87 -13.62 15.10
N ASP A 356 -12.33 -13.59 13.87
CA ASP A 356 -12.40 -12.36 13.09
C ASP A 356 -13.58 -11.46 13.52
N MET A 357 -13.73 -10.31 12.88
CA MET A 357 -14.83 -9.35 13.14
C MET A 357 -16.23 -9.91 12.82
N ALA A 358 -16.34 -11.00 12.05
CA ALA A 358 -17.58 -11.70 11.76
C ALA A 358 -17.83 -12.88 12.73
N GLY A 359 -16.94 -13.11 13.70
CA GLY A 359 -17.02 -14.19 14.68
C GLY A 359 -16.56 -15.54 14.13
N GLN A 360 -15.92 -15.60 12.96
CA GLN A 360 -15.36 -16.83 12.41
C GLN A 360 -14.04 -17.17 13.12
N PRO A 361 -13.83 -18.43 13.54
CA PRO A 361 -12.60 -18.83 14.20
C PRO A 361 -11.42 -18.80 13.22
N LEU A 362 -10.27 -18.33 13.70
CA LEU A 362 -8.99 -18.47 13.01
C LEU A 362 -8.36 -19.85 13.32
N PRO A 363 -7.71 -20.50 12.33
CA PRO A 363 -7.09 -21.82 12.50
C PRO A 363 -6.00 -21.92 13.57
#